data_AF-A0A9P3CQJ6-F1
#
_entry.id   AF-A0A9P3CQJ6-F1
#
_cell.length_a   1.000
_cell.length_b   1.000
_cell.length_c   1.000
_cell.angle_alpha   90.00
_cell.angle_beta   90.00
_cell.angle_gamma   90.00
#
_symmetry.space_group_name_H-M   'P 1'
#
loop_
_entity.id
_entity.type
_entity.pdbx_description
1 polymer ?
#
loop_
_entity_poly.entity_id
_entity_poly.type
_entity_poly.pdbx_seq_one_letter_code
_entity_poly.pdbx_strand_id
1 'polypeptide(L)'
;MTSITCNAPSALAENSAASSTSLQPNPGALQFQPTGVLRHLKEEVLEIIRPWRDVIGRPPFTTGELVVITLVLWDLKPQRMHDIHVRALSAFKYYSRAAVEAYVSHLEDQASDHYNPGDRTQYVLDNFVEVMQDFEVPLIETYDAVGDVKRYTTSAGAARIYLHNHLDSPREGTFDFIGLPAELREKVYKMLLVFPEPGLRFFAGPDTRNKGDYTNTKLGLLSRTNTQAPIYQDNLPLPENNITVGTLTRTLAILRVSKQIRREALYVFYGRNSFHFDSLYYFPEVLQGMTEETLQHIAELRIVLDHDVFVDKQKLQSRFALMSLKKLVIVAPSDYHFWPRFWDAHPPAADVAEHDWMNPLLSLAKRAKNFEVQGKGMAGKWLLGMIEESRKEGEAAEEEEDGEDSIGPEDIAVVAGPSI
;
A
#
# COMPACT_ATOMS: atom_id res chain seq x y z
N MET A 1 -39.04 13.51 5.81
CA MET A 1 -40.34 12.99 6.26
C MET A 1 -41.19 12.76 5.03
N THR A 2 -41.20 11.52 4.53
CA THR A 2 -42.01 11.09 3.38
C THR A 2 -42.27 9.60 3.59
N SER A 3 -43.53 9.31 3.89
CA SER A 3 -44.06 8.00 4.28
C SER A 3 -44.20 7.10 3.06
N ILE A 4 -43.66 5.89 3.12
CA ILE A 4 -43.88 4.84 2.11
C ILE A 4 -44.81 3.79 2.73
N THR A 5 -46.01 3.71 2.15
CA THR A 5 -47.07 2.76 2.46
C THR A 5 -46.75 1.38 1.89
N CYS A 6 -46.75 0.37 2.76
CA CYS A 6 -46.73 -1.05 2.40
C CYS A 6 -48.16 -1.54 2.13
N ASN A 7 -48.43 -2.06 0.93
CA ASN A 7 -49.60 -2.88 0.65
C ASN A 7 -49.13 -4.31 0.36
N ALA A 8 -49.62 -5.25 1.18
CA ALA A 8 -49.69 -6.66 0.83
C ALA A 8 -50.95 -6.90 -0.03
N PRO A 9 -50.94 -7.95 -0.86
CA PRO A 9 -51.98 -8.95 -0.64
C PRO A 9 -51.49 -10.40 -0.71
N SER A 10 -52.32 -11.20 -0.07
CA SER A 10 -52.19 -12.62 0.22
C SER A 10 -52.75 -13.50 -0.91
N ALA A 11 -52.25 -14.74 -0.92
CA ALA A 11 -52.96 -16.00 -1.19
C ALA A 11 -53.13 -16.54 -2.63
N LEU A 12 -52.56 -17.75 -2.78
CA LEU A 12 -53.09 -18.98 -3.38
C LEU A 12 -53.18 -19.11 -4.92
N ALA A 13 -52.35 -19.99 -5.47
CA ALA A 13 -52.82 -21.12 -6.28
C ALA A 13 -51.70 -22.17 -6.42
N GLU A 14 -51.97 -23.36 -5.88
CA GLU A 14 -51.28 -24.60 -6.22
C GLU A 14 -51.55 -24.94 -7.69
N ASN A 15 -50.52 -25.34 -8.44
CA ASN A 15 -50.71 -26.20 -9.61
C ASN A 15 -49.44 -27.01 -9.85
N SER A 16 -49.50 -28.27 -9.43
CA SER A 16 -48.62 -29.35 -9.83
C SER A 16 -48.77 -29.61 -11.33
N ALA A 17 -47.72 -29.31 -12.10
CA ALA A 17 -47.51 -29.88 -13.41
C ALA A 17 -46.06 -30.36 -13.48
N ALA A 18 -45.91 -31.68 -13.48
CA ALA A 18 -44.66 -32.38 -13.71
C ALA A 18 -44.10 -31.96 -15.08
N SER A 19 -43.24 -30.94 -15.04
CA SER A 19 -42.46 -30.50 -16.19
C SER A 19 -41.24 -31.39 -16.27
N SER A 20 -41.21 -32.21 -17.32
CA SER A 20 -40.02 -32.87 -17.82
C SER A 20 -38.86 -31.88 -17.86
N THR A 21 -37.91 -32.05 -16.94
CA THR A 21 -36.64 -31.34 -16.85
C THR A 21 -35.81 -31.65 -18.10
N SER A 22 -36.12 -30.94 -19.18
CA SER A 22 -35.18 -30.67 -20.26
C SER A 22 -33.95 -30.05 -19.62
N LEU A 23 -32.88 -30.84 -19.50
CA LEU A 23 -31.53 -30.38 -19.20
C LEU A 23 -31.13 -29.38 -20.29
N GLN A 24 -31.53 -28.12 -20.12
CA GLN A 24 -30.96 -27.05 -20.91
C GLN A 24 -29.44 -27.07 -20.64
N PRO A 25 -28.61 -27.22 -21.69
CA PRO A 25 -27.16 -27.18 -21.52
C PRO A 25 -26.82 -25.87 -20.84
N ASN A 26 -26.24 -25.96 -19.65
CA ASN A 26 -25.93 -24.85 -18.77
C ASN A 26 -25.16 -23.79 -19.60
N PRO A 27 -25.77 -22.66 -19.98
CA PRO A 27 -25.26 -21.77 -21.02
C PRO A 27 -24.04 -20.93 -20.58
N GLY A 28 -23.34 -21.35 -19.54
CA GLY A 28 -22.29 -20.55 -18.90
C GLY A 28 -21.03 -21.31 -18.49
N ALA A 29 -20.86 -22.58 -18.88
CA ALA A 29 -19.58 -23.24 -18.66
C ALA A 29 -18.55 -22.68 -19.64
N LEU A 30 -17.71 -21.74 -19.18
CA LEU A 30 -16.60 -21.18 -19.93
C LEU A 30 -15.75 -22.34 -20.49
N GLN A 31 -15.83 -22.58 -21.80
CA GLN A 31 -14.97 -23.56 -22.44
C GLN A 31 -13.55 -23.01 -22.42
N PHE A 32 -12.68 -23.64 -21.62
CA PHE A 32 -11.27 -23.33 -21.62
C PHE A 32 -10.70 -23.67 -23.01
N GLN A 33 -10.41 -22.65 -23.80
CA GLN A 33 -9.60 -22.80 -25.00
C GLN A 33 -8.14 -22.63 -24.58
N PRO A 34 -7.30 -23.68 -24.70
CA PRO A 34 -5.89 -23.56 -24.39
C PRO A 34 -5.26 -22.43 -25.19
N THR A 35 -4.50 -21.56 -24.53
CA THR A 35 -3.71 -20.54 -25.21
C THR A 35 -2.81 -21.22 -26.24
N GLY A 36 -2.83 -20.73 -27.48
CA GLY A 36 -1.90 -21.20 -28.52
C GLY A 36 -0.44 -21.07 -28.07
N VAL A 37 0.46 -21.78 -28.75
CA VAL A 37 1.90 -21.68 -28.48
C VAL A 37 2.32 -20.21 -28.63
N LEU A 38 2.83 -19.63 -27.55
CA LEU A 38 3.23 -18.23 -27.51
C LEU A 38 4.44 -18.00 -28.42
N ARG A 39 4.37 -16.95 -29.25
CA ARG A 39 5.51 -16.50 -30.07
C ARG A 39 6.63 -15.97 -29.17
N HIS A 40 7.82 -15.79 -29.76
CA HIS A 40 8.92 -15.19 -29.02
C HIS A 40 8.65 -13.70 -28.81
N LEU A 41 8.62 -13.23 -27.56
CA LEU A 41 8.16 -11.88 -27.21
C LEU A 41 8.92 -10.77 -27.97
N LYS A 42 10.22 -10.95 -28.21
CA LYS A 42 11.03 -10.00 -28.98
C LYS A 42 10.54 -9.83 -30.42
N GLU A 43 10.06 -10.90 -31.04
CA GLU A 43 9.52 -10.85 -32.42
C GLU A 43 8.19 -10.11 -32.44
N GLU A 44 7.31 -10.39 -31.47
CA GLU A 44 6.03 -9.69 -31.32
C GLU A 44 6.27 -8.18 -31.08
N VAL A 45 7.21 -7.82 -30.20
CA VAL A 45 7.56 -6.42 -29.95
C VAL A 45 8.17 -5.74 -31.19
N LEU A 46 9.02 -6.44 -31.94
CA LEU A 46 9.57 -5.92 -33.20
C LEU A 46 8.48 -5.67 -34.24
N GLU A 47 7.44 -6.51 -34.29
CA GLU A 47 6.30 -6.36 -35.19
C GLU A 47 5.51 -5.08 -34.87
N ILE A 48 5.16 -4.86 -33.59
CA ILE A 48 4.35 -3.70 -33.18
C ILE A 48 5.08 -2.36 -33.33
N ILE A 49 6.42 -2.32 -33.13
CA ILE A 49 7.17 -1.07 -33.23
C ILE A 49 7.61 -0.74 -34.65
N ARG A 50 7.64 -1.73 -35.56
CA ARG A 50 8.15 -1.58 -36.93
C ARG A 50 7.55 -0.36 -37.66
N PRO A 51 6.23 -0.08 -37.61
CA PRO A 51 5.65 1.08 -38.30
C PRO A 51 6.16 2.43 -37.77
N TRP A 52 6.68 2.47 -36.55
CA TRP A 52 6.99 3.70 -35.83
C TRP A 52 8.49 4.01 -35.75
N ARG A 53 9.37 3.06 -36.10
CA ARG A 53 10.83 3.22 -35.94
C ARG A 53 11.39 4.40 -36.74
N ASP A 54 10.98 4.53 -38.00
CA ASP A 54 11.54 5.50 -38.94
C ASP A 54 10.64 6.73 -39.17
N VAL A 55 9.45 6.73 -38.54
CA VAL A 55 8.47 7.81 -38.65
C VAL A 55 8.90 8.99 -37.79
N ILE A 56 8.69 10.21 -38.31
CA ILE A 56 9.02 11.45 -37.61
C ILE A 56 7.98 11.77 -36.52
N GLY A 57 6.77 11.22 -36.59
CA GLY A 57 5.73 11.41 -35.58
C GLY A 57 5.99 10.65 -34.28
N ARG A 58 5.40 11.14 -33.17
CA ARG A 58 5.48 10.51 -31.85
C ARG A 58 4.84 9.11 -31.90
N PRO A 59 5.55 8.04 -31.46
CA PRO A 59 4.96 6.71 -31.40
C PRO A 59 3.88 6.65 -30.30
N PRO A 60 2.84 5.81 -30.44
CA PRO A 60 1.70 5.74 -29.52
C PRO A 60 2.01 4.89 -28.27
N PHE A 61 3.20 5.06 -27.70
CA PHE A 61 3.64 4.35 -26.51
C PHE A 61 3.87 5.35 -25.37
N THR A 62 3.38 5.01 -24.20
CA THR A 62 3.73 5.67 -22.95
C THR A 62 5.21 5.46 -22.60
N THR A 63 5.77 6.30 -21.74
CA THR A 63 7.15 6.17 -21.28
C THR A 63 7.41 4.80 -20.61
N GLY A 64 6.43 4.26 -19.86
CA GLY A 64 6.54 2.92 -19.24
C GLY A 64 6.58 1.80 -20.27
N GLU A 65 5.77 1.88 -21.32
CA GLU A 65 5.79 0.92 -22.42
C GLU A 65 7.12 0.98 -23.19
N LEU A 66 7.67 2.18 -23.42
CA LEU A 66 8.98 2.36 -24.04
C LEU A 66 10.12 1.73 -23.22
N VAL A 67 10.07 1.86 -21.89
CA VAL A 67 11.01 1.18 -20.97
C VAL A 67 10.92 -0.33 -21.14
N VAL A 68 9.72 -0.91 -21.09
CA VAL A 68 9.51 -2.37 -21.20
C VAL A 68 9.90 -2.88 -22.59
N ILE A 69 9.51 -2.18 -23.67
CA ILE A 69 9.93 -2.49 -25.05
C ILE A 69 11.45 -2.53 -25.14
N THR A 70 12.13 -1.54 -24.56
CA THR A 70 13.60 -1.47 -24.56
C THR A 70 14.21 -2.65 -23.81
N LEU A 71 13.67 -3.06 -22.67
CA LEU A 71 14.16 -4.24 -21.98
C LEU A 71 13.97 -5.52 -22.81
N VAL A 72 12.84 -5.68 -23.50
CA VAL A 72 12.56 -6.83 -24.38
C VAL A 72 13.51 -6.88 -25.58
N LEU A 73 13.72 -5.75 -26.27
CA LEU A 73 14.59 -5.68 -27.45
C LEU A 73 16.06 -6.02 -27.13
N TRP A 74 16.48 -5.82 -25.88
CA TRP A 74 17.81 -6.16 -25.37
C TRP A 74 17.82 -7.43 -24.52
N ASP A 75 16.99 -8.40 -24.91
CA ASP A 75 16.98 -9.78 -24.41
C ASP A 75 16.76 -9.89 -22.90
N LEU A 76 16.01 -8.93 -22.32
CA LEU A 76 15.69 -8.90 -20.88
C LEU A 76 16.93 -8.91 -19.99
N LYS A 77 18.08 -8.45 -20.50
CA LYS A 77 19.30 -8.32 -19.71
C LYS A 77 19.15 -7.12 -18.76
N PRO A 78 19.58 -7.24 -17.49
CA PRO A 78 19.63 -6.12 -16.57
C PRO A 78 20.46 -4.95 -17.13
N GLN A 79 19.88 -3.75 -17.09
CA GLN A 79 20.47 -2.54 -17.68
C GLN A 79 20.42 -1.37 -16.70
N ARG A 80 21.37 -0.42 -16.81
CA ARG A 80 21.30 0.81 -16.02
C ARG A 80 20.14 1.66 -16.53
N MET A 81 19.57 2.49 -15.65
CA MET A 81 18.52 3.46 -16.03
C MET A 81 18.95 4.35 -17.21
N HIS A 82 20.20 4.81 -17.20
CA HIS A 82 20.78 5.58 -18.31
C HIS A 82 20.81 4.79 -19.63
N ASP A 83 21.20 3.52 -19.60
CA ASP A 83 21.26 2.68 -20.81
C ASP A 83 19.86 2.45 -21.39
N ILE A 84 18.87 2.21 -20.53
CA ILE A 84 17.47 2.08 -20.93
C ILE A 84 16.99 3.37 -21.59
N HIS A 85 17.27 4.53 -20.99
CA HIS A 85 16.89 5.82 -21.56
C HIS A 85 17.48 6.02 -22.95
N VAL A 86 18.81 5.91 -23.09
CA VAL A 86 19.51 6.09 -24.36
C VAL A 86 18.99 5.12 -25.42
N ARG A 87 18.77 3.85 -25.05
CA ARG A 87 18.27 2.84 -25.98
C ARG A 87 16.83 3.12 -26.41
N ALA A 88 15.96 3.56 -25.50
CA ALA A 88 14.60 3.97 -25.83
C ALA A 88 14.59 5.15 -26.81
N LEU A 89 15.43 6.16 -26.58
CA LEU A 89 15.60 7.30 -27.49
C LEU A 89 16.10 6.86 -28.87
N SER A 90 17.07 5.94 -28.90
CA SER A 90 17.67 5.43 -30.15
C SER A 90 16.75 4.49 -30.94
N ALA A 91 15.75 3.88 -30.29
CA ALA A 91 14.86 2.91 -30.92
C ALA A 91 13.84 3.56 -31.88
N PHE A 92 13.59 4.85 -31.74
CA PHE A 92 12.60 5.61 -32.52
C PHE A 92 13.21 6.93 -33.01
N LYS A 93 13.11 7.19 -34.32
CA LYS A 93 13.65 8.40 -34.94
C LYS A 93 13.10 9.69 -34.33
N TYR A 94 11.82 9.72 -33.96
CA TYR A 94 11.19 10.84 -33.27
C TYR A 94 11.94 11.23 -31.99
N TYR A 95 12.15 10.28 -31.08
CA TYR A 95 12.82 10.55 -29.80
C TYR A 95 14.30 10.84 -29.96
N SER A 96 14.98 10.20 -30.93
CA SER A 96 16.36 10.54 -31.28
C SER A 96 16.50 12.02 -31.70
N ARG A 97 15.57 12.51 -32.53
CA ARG A 97 15.55 13.92 -32.93
C ARG A 97 15.24 14.84 -31.74
N ALA A 98 14.21 14.52 -30.96
CA ALA A 98 13.85 15.28 -29.77
C ALA A 98 15.01 15.38 -28.77
N ALA A 99 15.81 14.31 -28.64
CA ALA A 99 17.01 14.31 -27.79
C ALA A 99 18.10 15.25 -28.29
N VAL A 100 18.33 15.32 -29.61
CA VAL A 100 19.27 16.27 -30.21
C VAL A 100 18.79 17.71 -30.00
N GLU A 101 17.50 17.97 -30.22
CA GLU A 101 16.90 19.29 -30.02
C GLU A 101 17.04 19.73 -28.55
N ALA A 102 16.67 18.87 -27.60
CA ALA A 102 16.83 19.14 -26.16
C ALA A 102 18.29 19.36 -25.75
N TYR A 103 19.24 18.64 -26.35
CA TYR A 103 20.66 18.83 -26.10
C TYR A 103 21.18 20.18 -26.61
N VAL A 104 20.75 20.61 -27.81
CA VAL A 104 21.11 21.92 -28.36
C VAL A 104 20.58 23.03 -27.46
N SER A 105 19.31 22.96 -27.05
CA SER A 105 18.73 23.92 -26.11
C SER A 105 19.46 23.95 -24.78
N HIS A 106 19.87 22.79 -24.25
CA HIS A 106 20.67 22.72 -23.03
C HIS A 106 22.04 23.43 -23.16
N LEU A 107 22.70 23.34 -24.32
CA LEU A 107 23.96 24.05 -24.56
C LEU A 107 23.75 25.57 -24.61
N GLU A 108 22.64 26.03 -25.18
CA GLU A 108 22.26 27.44 -25.19
C GLU A 108 21.97 27.94 -23.77
N ASP A 109 21.24 27.17 -22.96
CA ASP A 109 20.96 27.48 -21.56
C ASP A 109 22.24 27.50 -20.71
N GLN A 110 23.17 26.59 -20.96
CA GLN A 110 24.46 26.55 -20.28
C GLN A 110 25.32 27.77 -20.60
N ALA A 111 25.14 28.39 -21.78
CA ALA A 111 25.78 29.64 -22.11
C ALA A 111 25.13 30.86 -21.41
N SER A 112 23.97 30.68 -20.76
CA SER A 112 23.29 31.73 -19.99
C SER A 112 23.72 31.74 -18.51
N ASP A 113 23.71 32.92 -17.88
CA ASP A 113 24.07 33.09 -16.46
C ASP A 113 23.11 32.40 -15.47
N HIS A 114 21.99 31.83 -15.94
CA HIS A 114 20.93 31.23 -15.11
C HIS A 114 20.92 29.69 -15.17
N TYR A 115 22.02 29.08 -15.63
CA TYR A 115 22.12 27.64 -15.81
C TYR A 115 21.88 26.85 -14.52
N ASN A 116 20.89 25.96 -14.55
CA ASN A 116 20.68 24.95 -13.52
C ASN A 116 21.21 23.58 -13.99
N PRO A 117 22.32 23.08 -13.41
CA PRO A 117 22.93 21.81 -13.81
C PRO A 117 22.05 20.56 -13.61
N GLY A 118 20.95 20.66 -12.86
CA GLY A 118 20.02 19.56 -12.62
C GLY A 118 19.16 19.17 -13.84
N ASP A 119 19.06 20.04 -14.85
CA ASP A 119 18.03 19.97 -15.92
C ASP A 119 18.42 19.13 -17.15
N ARG A 120 19.42 18.25 -17.01
CA ARG A 120 20.02 17.53 -18.14
C ARG A 120 19.08 16.49 -18.73
N THR A 121 18.60 16.70 -19.96
CA THR A 121 17.95 15.71 -20.88
C THR A 121 16.86 14.79 -20.31
N GLN A 122 16.47 14.95 -19.05
CA GLN A 122 15.41 14.20 -18.38
C GLN A 122 14.02 14.47 -18.99
N TYR A 123 13.92 15.49 -19.85
CA TYR A 123 12.67 15.94 -20.47
C TYR A 123 12.33 15.30 -21.81
N VAL A 124 13.22 14.48 -22.41
CA VAL A 124 12.91 13.90 -23.73
C VAL A 124 11.84 12.81 -23.63
N LEU A 125 11.90 12.00 -22.57
CA LEU A 125 10.84 11.09 -22.19
C LEU A 125 10.15 11.63 -20.93
N ASP A 126 8.93 12.14 -21.11
CA ASP A 126 8.12 12.70 -20.04
C ASP A 126 8.05 11.73 -18.84
N ASN A 127 8.38 12.24 -17.65
CA ASN A 127 8.33 11.53 -16.38
C ASN A 127 9.13 10.21 -16.34
N PHE A 128 10.26 10.12 -17.06
CA PHE A 128 11.03 8.87 -17.14
C PHE A 128 11.47 8.33 -15.77
N VAL A 129 11.95 9.20 -14.88
CA VAL A 129 12.40 8.79 -13.54
C VAL A 129 11.22 8.27 -12.72
N GLU A 130 10.10 8.98 -12.74
CA GLU A 130 8.89 8.59 -12.02
C GLU A 130 8.34 7.26 -12.55
N VAL A 131 8.38 7.03 -13.86
CA VAL A 131 7.98 5.75 -14.48
C VAL A 131 8.89 4.60 -14.05
N MET A 132 10.19 4.82 -13.90
CA MET A 132 11.09 3.81 -13.36
C MET A 132 10.76 3.44 -11.90
N GLN A 133 10.17 4.40 -11.17
CA GLN A 133 9.69 4.23 -9.80
C GLN A 133 8.25 3.74 -9.71
N ASP A 134 7.48 3.72 -10.80
CA ASP A 134 6.07 3.32 -10.78
C ASP A 134 5.92 1.81 -10.54
N PHE A 135 5.18 1.44 -9.49
CA PHE A 135 4.92 0.06 -9.12
C PHE A 135 4.25 -0.76 -10.23
N GLU A 136 3.40 -0.14 -11.05
CA GLU A 136 2.69 -0.85 -12.14
C GLU A 136 3.61 -1.24 -13.30
N VAL A 137 4.75 -0.56 -13.48
CA VAL A 137 5.75 -0.94 -14.48
C VAL A 137 6.47 -2.18 -13.96
N PRO A 138 6.54 -3.30 -14.72
CA PRO A 138 6.98 -4.60 -14.22
C PRO A 138 8.51 -4.71 -14.11
N LEU A 139 9.15 -3.72 -13.48
CA LEU A 139 10.59 -3.68 -13.31
C LEU A 139 11.02 -4.57 -12.13
N ILE A 140 12.09 -5.30 -12.35
CA ILE A 140 12.84 -6.05 -11.35
C ILE A 140 14.15 -5.30 -11.17
N GLU A 141 14.36 -4.78 -9.96
CA GLU A 141 15.62 -4.17 -9.57
C GLU A 141 16.63 -5.27 -9.23
N THR A 142 17.83 -5.14 -9.76
CA THR A 142 18.96 -6.02 -9.52
C THR A 142 20.16 -5.16 -9.16
N TYR A 143 21.03 -5.67 -8.31
CA TYR A 143 22.17 -4.91 -7.80
C TYR A 143 23.48 -5.56 -8.24
N ASP A 144 24.32 -4.79 -8.92
CA ASP A 144 25.67 -5.24 -9.28
C ASP A 144 26.64 -4.93 -8.15
N ALA A 145 27.03 -5.96 -7.41
CA ALA A 145 27.95 -5.84 -6.28
C ALA A 145 29.31 -5.22 -6.64
N VAL A 146 29.77 -5.37 -7.90
CA VAL A 146 31.08 -4.84 -8.32
C VAL A 146 31.03 -3.32 -8.52
N GLY A 147 29.86 -2.79 -8.90
CA GLY A 147 29.72 -1.39 -9.31
C GLY A 147 28.92 -0.52 -8.37
N ASP A 148 28.23 -1.09 -7.38
CA ASP A 148 27.20 -0.38 -6.60
C ASP A 148 26.20 0.35 -7.54
N VAL A 149 25.80 -0.34 -8.62
CA VAL A 149 24.91 0.24 -9.63
C VAL A 149 23.63 -0.57 -9.73
N LYS A 150 22.51 0.12 -9.51
CA LYS A 150 21.16 -0.39 -9.75
C LYS A 150 20.96 -0.69 -11.23
N ARG A 151 20.48 -1.90 -11.52
CA ARG A 151 20.11 -2.35 -12.85
C ARG A 151 18.67 -2.84 -12.85
N TYR A 152 17.98 -2.63 -13.96
CA TYR A 152 16.57 -2.97 -14.12
C TYR A 152 16.40 -4.00 -15.23
N THR A 153 15.51 -4.95 -15.00
CA THR A 153 15.03 -5.92 -15.99
C THR A 153 13.53 -6.17 -15.82
N THR A 154 12.95 -7.06 -16.60
CA THR A 154 11.58 -7.58 -16.44
C THR A 154 11.56 -9.05 -16.87
N SER A 155 10.55 -9.80 -16.44
CA SER A 155 10.28 -11.11 -17.03
C SER A 155 9.51 -10.98 -18.35
N ALA A 156 9.63 -11.98 -19.23
CA ALA A 156 8.87 -12.02 -20.48
C ALA A 156 7.35 -12.05 -20.23
N GLY A 157 6.89 -12.81 -19.23
CA GLY A 157 5.47 -12.87 -18.88
C GLY A 157 4.90 -11.53 -18.42
N ALA A 158 5.61 -10.85 -17.51
CA ALA A 158 5.17 -9.56 -17.01
C ALA A 158 5.22 -8.46 -18.09
N ALA A 159 6.25 -8.48 -18.94
CA ALA A 159 6.33 -7.58 -20.10
C ALA A 159 5.17 -7.79 -21.08
N ARG A 160 4.82 -9.05 -21.38
CA ARG A 160 3.68 -9.37 -22.26
C ARG A 160 2.35 -8.86 -21.67
N ILE A 161 2.13 -9.05 -20.36
CA ILE A 161 0.93 -8.53 -19.68
C ILE A 161 0.90 -7.00 -19.72
N TYR A 162 2.02 -6.34 -19.44
CA TYR A 162 2.08 -4.88 -19.43
C TYR A 162 1.83 -4.29 -20.83
N LEU A 163 2.37 -4.92 -21.87
CA LEU A 163 2.21 -4.51 -23.27
C LEU A 163 0.95 -5.10 -23.95
N HIS A 164 0.02 -5.72 -23.20
CA HIS A 164 -1.10 -6.47 -23.78
C HIS A 164 -1.97 -5.64 -24.73
N ASN A 165 -2.15 -4.34 -24.46
CA ASN A 165 -2.93 -3.43 -25.32
C ASN A 165 -2.36 -3.29 -26.74
N HIS A 166 -1.08 -3.62 -26.95
CA HIS A 166 -0.42 -3.56 -28.24
C HIS A 166 -0.17 -4.95 -28.84
N LEU A 167 -0.02 -5.98 -27.99
CA LEU A 167 0.33 -7.34 -28.43
C LEU A 167 -0.90 -8.20 -28.72
N ASP A 168 -1.97 -8.06 -27.94
CA ASP A 168 -3.19 -8.83 -28.07
C ASP A 168 -4.21 -8.03 -28.90
N SER A 169 -4.99 -8.74 -29.74
CA SER A 169 -6.22 -8.16 -30.28
C SER A 169 -7.17 -7.79 -29.12
N PRO A 170 -7.96 -6.72 -29.25
CA PRO A 170 -8.99 -6.40 -28.28
C PRO A 170 -9.84 -7.63 -27.96
N ARG A 171 -9.91 -8.00 -26.68
CA ARG A 171 -10.68 -9.17 -26.26
C ARG A 171 -12.16 -8.85 -26.42
N GLU A 172 -12.87 -9.72 -27.13
CA GLU A 172 -14.32 -9.61 -27.29
C GLU A 172 -15.05 -10.25 -26.11
N GLY A 173 -16.15 -9.61 -25.69
CA GLY A 173 -17.05 -10.13 -24.65
C GLY A 173 -16.83 -9.52 -23.27
N THR A 174 -17.65 -9.97 -22.31
CA THR A 174 -17.60 -9.55 -20.91
C THR A 174 -17.10 -10.69 -20.04
N PHE A 175 -16.09 -10.44 -19.22
CA PHE A 175 -15.62 -11.41 -18.24
C PHE A 175 -16.53 -11.39 -17.01
N ASP A 176 -17.27 -12.48 -16.77
CA ASP A 176 -18.12 -12.63 -15.58
C ASP A 176 -17.26 -12.92 -14.34
N PHE A 177 -16.64 -11.86 -13.81
CA PHE A 177 -15.82 -11.94 -12.61
C PHE A 177 -16.63 -12.41 -11.38
N ILE A 178 -17.92 -12.07 -11.29
CA ILE A 178 -18.76 -12.42 -10.14
C ILE A 178 -19.13 -13.91 -10.19
N GLY A 179 -19.31 -14.48 -11.38
CA GLY A 179 -19.53 -15.91 -11.57
C GLY A 179 -18.37 -16.81 -11.17
N LEU A 180 -17.17 -16.27 -10.95
CA LEU A 180 -16.03 -17.05 -10.45
C LEU A 180 -16.29 -17.58 -9.02
N PRO A 181 -15.78 -18.74 -8.61
CA PRO A 181 -15.73 -19.15 -7.22
C PRO A 181 -15.07 -18.10 -6.30
N ALA A 182 -15.56 -17.98 -5.07
CA ALA A 182 -15.09 -16.96 -4.11
C ALA A 182 -13.57 -17.06 -3.86
N GLU A 183 -13.01 -18.27 -3.87
CA GLU A 183 -11.58 -18.53 -3.69
C GLU A 183 -10.74 -17.96 -4.83
N LEU A 184 -11.26 -18.00 -6.06
CA LEU A 184 -10.59 -17.41 -7.22
C LEU A 184 -10.70 -15.89 -7.19
N ARG A 185 -11.86 -15.33 -6.81
CA ARG A 185 -12.02 -13.88 -6.62
C ARG A 185 -11.06 -13.37 -5.54
N GLU A 186 -10.94 -14.06 -4.41
CA GLU A 186 -10.00 -13.69 -3.34
C GLU A 186 -8.54 -13.70 -3.82
N LYS A 187 -8.15 -14.69 -4.65
CA LYS A 187 -6.81 -14.71 -5.26
C LYS A 187 -6.58 -13.50 -6.15
N VAL A 188 -7.56 -13.12 -6.96
CA VAL A 188 -7.46 -11.91 -7.80
C VAL A 188 -7.38 -10.65 -6.93
N TYR A 189 -8.19 -10.53 -5.88
CA TYR A 189 -8.09 -9.41 -4.94
C TYR A 189 -6.71 -9.34 -4.30
N LYS A 190 -6.14 -10.48 -3.88
CA LYS A 190 -4.77 -10.52 -3.32
C LYS A 190 -3.74 -10.01 -4.32
N MET A 191 -3.83 -10.43 -5.59
CA MET A 191 -2.92 -9.97 -6.65
C MET A 191 -3.02 -8.47 -6.92
N LEU A 192 -4.19 -7.87 -6.72
CA LEU A 192 -4.44 -6.45 -7.00
C LEU A 192 -4.22 -5.53 -5.80
N LEU A 193 -4.50 -6.02 -4.59
CA LEU A 193 -4.66 -5.20 -3.40
C LEU A 193 -3.63 -5.51 -2.31
N VAL A 194 -2.86 -6.60 -2.40
CA VAL A 194 -1.81 -6.92 -1.41
C VAL A 194 -0.46 -6.54 -1.99
N PHE A 195 0.23 -5.66 -1.28
CA PHE A 195 1.51 -5.10 -1.65
C PHE A 195 2.65 -5.86 -0.96
N PRO A 196 3.87 -5.82 -1.53
CA PRO A 196 5.03 -6.42 -0.91
C PRO A 196 5.34 -5.86 0.48
N GLU A 197 5.87 -6.71 1.35
CA GLU A 197 6.39 -6.30 2.65
C GLU A 197 7.55 -5.30 2.50
N PRO A 198 7.61 -4.24 3.33
CA PRO A 198 6.88 -4.11 4.59
C PRO A 198 5.51 -3.41 4.46
N GLY A 199 4.96 -3.28 3.26
CA GLY A 199 3.62 -2.73 3.04
C GLY A 199 3.60 -1.30 2.53
N LEU A 200 2.43 -0.67 2.61
CA LEU A 200 2.15 0.63 2.05
C LEU A 200 2.62 1.75 2.98
N ARG A 201 3.33 2.73 2.42
CA ARG A 201 3.90 3.84 3.19
C ARG A 201 3.35 5.18 2.77
N PHE A 202 2.77 5.89 3.73
CA PHE A 202 2.40 7.28 3.65
C PHE A 202 3.61 8.12 4.03
N PHE A 203 4.28 8.60 2.99
CA PHE A 203 5.40 9.51 3.13
C PHE A 203 4.91 10.93 2.86
N ALA A 204 5.22 11.84 3.76
CA ALA A 204 5.11 13.26 3.51
C ALA A 204 6.52 13.83 3.49
N GLY A 205 6.92 14.30 2.32
CA GLY A 205 8.18 14.99 2.15
C GLY A 205 7.97 16.25 1.33
N PRO A 206 8.99 17.11 1.26
CA PRO A 206 8.95 18.27 0.38
C PRO A 206 8.60 17.80 -1.03
N ASP A 207 7.63 18.47 -1.68
CA ASP A 207 7.40 18.18 -3.08
C ASP A 207 8.68 18.48 -3.85
N THR A 208 9.30 17.43 -4.41
CA THR A 208 10.54 17.54 -5.19
C THR A 208 10.38 18.50 -6.37
N ARG A 209 9.14 18.73 -6.83
CA ARG A 209 8.82 19.69 -7.90
C ARG A 209 8.63 21.11 -7.40
N ASN A 210 8.10 21.29 -6.18
CA ASN A 210 7.85 22.58 -5.55
C ASN A 210 8.46 22.61 -4.16
N LYS A 211 9.71 23.08 -4.06
CA LYS A 211 10.51 23.14 -2.82
C LYS A 211 9.87 23.87 -1.61
N GLY A 212 8.67 24.44 -1.76
CA GLY A 212 7.93 25.11 -0.70
C GLY A 212 6.63 24.45 -0.26
N ASP A 213 6.17 23.39 -0.94
CA ASP A 213 4.90 22.73 -0.60
C ASP A 213 5.15 21.39 0.11
N TYR A 214 4.95 21.39 1.43
CA TYR A 214 5.16 20.23 2.30
C TYR A 214 3.90 19.34 2.42
N THR A 215 2.82 19.60 1.67
CA THR A 215 1.55 18.89 1.88
C THR A 215 1.33 17.68 0.98
N ASN A 216 2.25 17.36 0.06
CA ASN A 216 2.04 16.25 -0.87
C ASN A 216 2.36 14.90 -0.21
N THR A 217 1.36 14.34 0.47
CA THR A 217 1.39 12.95 0.94
C THR A 217 1.44 12.00 -0.26
N LYS A 218 2.49 11.18 -0.33
CA LYS A 218 2.67 10.16 -1.37
C LYS A 218 2.51 8.77 -0.78
N LEU A 219 1.67 7.96 -1.42
CA LEU A 219 1.57 6.53 -1.14
C LEU A 219 2.64 5.80 -1.95
N GLY A 220 3.46 4.99 -1.29
CA GLY A 220 4.55 4.29 -1.95
C GLY A 220 4.95 2.99 -1.26
N LEU A 221 5.99 2.38 -1.80
CA LEU A 221 6.64 1.17 -1.28
C LEU A 221 8.13 1.43 -1.12
N LEU A 222 8.72 0.71 -0.17
CA LEU A 222 10.18 0.67 0.01
C LEU A 222 10.85 -0.27 -1.00
N SER A 223 10.18 -1.38 -1.34
CA SER A 223 10.70 -2.41 -2.24
C SER A 223 9.58 -3.01 -3.10
N ARG A 224 9.95 -3.54 -4.27
CA ARG A 224 9.05 -4.32 -5.14
C ARG A 224 8.93 -5.77 -4.69
N THR A 225 9.80 -6.20 -3.79
CA THR A 225 9.85 -7.55 -3.24
C THR A 225 9.64 -7.50 -1.73
N ASN A 226 9.20 -8.62 -1.17
CA ASN A 226 9.08 -8.75 0.27
C ASN A 226 10.47 -8.57 0.90
N THR A 227 10.60 -7.52 1.68
CA THR A 227 11.80 -7.19 2.43
C THR A 227 11.42 -6.93 3.87
N GLN A 228 12.35 -7.21 4.79
CA GLN A 228 12.14 -6.84 6.18
C GLN A 228 12.04 -5.32 6.27
N ALA A 229 11.14 -4.86 7.15
CA ALA A 229 11.06 -3.43 7.45
C ALA A 229 12.44 -2.93 7.92
N PRO A 230 12.90 -1.76 7.45
CA PRO A 230 14.16 -1.20 7.89
C PRO A 230 14.11 -0.98 9.40
N ILE A 231 15.21 -1.33 10.07
CA ILE A 231 15.42 -0.96 11.48
C ILE A 231 15.84 0.49 11.47
N TYR A 232 14.99 1.36 11.99
CA TYR A 232 15.26 2.79 12.10
C TYR A 232 16.36 3.00 13.15
N GLN A 233 17.53 3.42 12.69
CA GLN A 233 18.63 3.84 13.54
C GLN A 233 18.53 5.34 13.76
N ASP A 234 18.89 5.78 14.97
CA ASP A 234 18.63 7.14 15.44
C ASP A 234 19.21 8.26 14.55
N ASN A 235 20.27 7.99 13.78
CA ASN A 235 21.00 9.00 13.00
C ASN A 235 20.86 8.85 11.47
N LEU A 236 20.06 7.90 10.98
CA LEU A 236 19.88 7.70 9.55
C LEU A 236 18.59 8.36 9.08
N PRO A 237 18.60 9.09 7.96
CA PRO A 237 17.37 9.60 7.37
C PRO A 237 16.42 8.42 7.12
N LEU A 238 15.12 8.64 7.33
CA LEU A 238 14.12 7.66 6.95
C LEU A 238 14.32 7.36 5.45
N PRO A 239 14.40 6.08 5.05
CA PRO A 239 14.52 5.74 3.64
C PRO A 239 13.39 6.42 2.87
N GLU A 240 13.62 6.95 1.68
CA GLU A 240 12.54 7.54 0.88
C GLU A 240 11.70 6.44 0.21
N ASN A 241 10.46 6.77 -0.15
CA ASN A 241 9.64 5.88 -0.98
C ASN A 241 10.25 5.85 -2.39
N ASN A 242 11.06 4.82 -2.65
CA ASN A 242 11.71 4.63 -3.95
C ASN A 242 10.74 4.15 -5.03
N ILE A 243 9.56 3.68 -4.65
CA ILE A 243 8.55 3.15 -5.57
C ILE A 243 7.23 3.87 -5.31
N THR A 244 6.71 4.54 -6.33
CA THR A 244 5.43 5.22 -6.26
C THR A 244 4.31 4.23 -6.53
N VAL A 245 3.27 4.27 -5.70
CA VAL A 245 2.01 3.57 -5.95
C VAL A 245 1.01 4.61 -6.45
N GLY A 246 0.06 4.18 -7.28
CA GLY A 246 -1.08 5.03 -7.66
C GLY A 246 -1.81 5.59 -6.44
N THR A 247 -2.60 6.65 -6.65
CA THR A 247 -3.39 7.25 -5.57
C THR A 247 -4.28 6.21 -4.91
N LEU A 248 -4.58 6.37 -3.61
CA LEU A 248 -5.46 5.43 -2.90
C LEU A 248 -6.83 5.31 -3.59
N THR A 249 -7.35 6.40 -4.17
CA THR A 249 -8.58 6.37 -4.97
C THR A 249 -8.48 5.46 -6.18
N ARG A 250 -7.35 5.46 -6.88
CA ARG A 250 -7.09 4.56 -8.02
C ARG A 250 -6.92 3.12 -7.55
N THR A 251 -6.10 2.89 -6.53
CA THR A 251 -5.86 1.56 -5.94
C THR A 251 -7.16 0.91 -5.42
N LEU A 252 -8.04 1.69 -4.79
CA LEU A 252 -9.30 1.22 -4.23
C LEU A 252 -10.48 1.31 -5.21
N ALA A 253 -10.25 1.64 -6.48
CA ALA A 253 -11.33 1.79 -7.46
C ALA A 253 -12.18 0.53 -7.59
N ILE A 254 -11.55 -0.65 -7.49
CA ILE A 254 -12.25 -1.95 -7.54
C ILE A 254 -13.27 -2.12 -6.42
N LEU A 255 -13.02 -1.56 -5.23
CA LEU A 255 -13.97 -1.61 -4.09
C LEU A 255 -15.24 -0.80 -4.36
N ARG A 256 -15.24 0.07 -5.37
CA ARG A 256 -16.38 0.92 -5.73
C ARG A 256 -17.27 0.28 -6.80
N VAL A 257 -16.86 -0.83 -7.38
CA VAL A 257 -17.58 -1.48 -8.49
C VAL A 257 -18.90 -2.10 -8.02
N SER A 258 -18.89 -2.84 -6.91
CA SER A 258 -20.11 -3.44 -6.34
C SER A 258 -20.01 -3.64 -4.83
N LYS A 259 -21.17 -3.73 -4.15
CA LYS A 259 -21.23 -4.00 -2.70
C LYS A 259 -20.62 -5.34 -2.33
N GLN A 260 -20.74 -6.35 -3.20
CA GLN A 260 -20.17 -7.67 -2.99
C GLN A 260 -18.63 -7.60 -3.06
N ILE A 261 -18.08 -7.01 -4.13
CA ILE A 261 -16.63 -6.83 -4.27
C ILE A 261 -16.07 -6.04 -3.08
N ARG A 262 -16.76 -4.97 -2.67
CA ARG A 262 -16.36 -4.20 -1.48
C ARG A 262 -16.24 -5.11 -0.25
N ARG A 263 -17.26 -5.89 0.09
CA ARG A 263 -17.26 -6.76 1.28
C ARG A 263 -16.15 -7.82 1.23
N GLU A 264 -15.92 -8.40 0.05
CA GLU A 264 -14.92 -9.47 -0.13
C GLU A 264 -13.48 -8.93 -0.17
N ALA A 265 -13.26 -7.74 -0.73
CA ALA A 265 -11.92 -7.23 -0.99
C ALA A 265 -11.43 -6.22 0.07
N LEU A 266 -12.34 -5.62 0.85
CA LEU A 266 -11.98 -4.63 1.88
C LEU A 266 -11.05 -5.22 2.94
N TYR A 267 -11.39 -6.40 3.47
CA TYR A 267 -10.54 -7.08 4.46
C TYR A 267 -9.23 -7.61 3.84
N VAL A 268 -9.21 -7.90 2.54
CA VAL A 268 -7.99 -8.31 1.83
C VAL A 268 -7.01 -7.15 1.78
N PHE A 269 -7.47 -5.95 1.42
CA PHE A 269 -6.62 -4.76 1.39
C PHE A 269 -6.21 -4.34 2.82
N TYR A 270 -7.16 -4.00 3.68
CA TYR A 270 -6.82 -3.42 5.00
C TYR A 270 -6.28 -4.44 6.01
N GLY A 271 -6.68 -5.71 5.88
CA GLY A 271 -6.32 -6.76 6.84
C GLY A 271 -5.08 -7.56 6.48
N ARG A 272 -4.52 -7.41 5.27
CA ARG A 272 -3.30 -8.11 4.84
C ARG A 272 -2.14 -7.18 4.50
N ASN A 273 -2.38 -5.88 4.32
CA ASN A 273 -1.29 -4.92 4.16
C ASN A 273 -0.94 -4.30 5.52
N SER A 274 0.34 -4.07 5.73
CA SER A 274 0.82 -3.20 6.80
C SER A 274 0.84 -1.76 6.30
N PHE A 275 0.37 -0.82 7.13
CA PHE A 275 0.36 0.61 6.80
C PHE A 275 1.40 1.35 7.61
N HIS A 276 2.25 2.09 6.92
CA HIS A 276 3.39 2.79 7.49
C HIS A 276 3.15 4.30 7.37
N PHE A 277 3.25 5.00 8.49
CA PHE A 277 3.16 6.45 8.55
C PHE A 277 4.52 6.98 9.01
N ASP A 278 5.16 7.79 8.17
CA ASP A 278 6.46 8.38 8.47
C ASP A 278 6.41 9.53 9.48
N SER A 279 5.20 9.84 9.93
CA SER A 279 4.92 10.90 10.85
C SER A 279 3.53 10.66 11.43
N LEU A 280 3.40 10.89 12.74
CA LEU A 280 2.14 10.80 13.46
C LEU A 280 1.22 11.94 13.07
N TYR A 281 1.77 13.08 12.65
CA TYR A 281 1.02 14.26 12.20
C TYR A 281 -0.02 13.96 11.11
N TYR A 282 0.32 13.15 10.10
CA TYR A 282 -0.59 12.85 8.98
C TYR A 282 -1.61 11.76 9.28
N PHE A 283 -1.37 11.00 10.35
CA PHE A 283 -2.20 9.84 10.66
C PHE A 283 -3.67 10.20 10.91
N PRO A 284 -4.03 11.23 11.68
CA PRO A 284 -5.42 11.62 11.93
C PRO A 284 -6.18 12.01 10.66
N GLU A 285 -5.55 12.71 9.71
CA GLU A 285 -6.19 13.12 8.46
C GLU A 285 -6.55 11.89 7.63
N VAL A 286 -5.61 10.94 7.49
CA VAL A 286 -5.85 9.67 6.80
C VAL A 286 -6.96 8.88 7.48
N LEU A 287 -6.96 8.84 8.81
CA LEU A 287 -8.02 8.17 9.56
C LEU A 287 -9.36 8.84 9.36
N GLN A 288 -9.48 10.16 9.32
CA GLN A 288 -10.76 10.87 9.11
C GLN A 288 -11.41 10.49 7.78
N GLY A 289 -10.62 10.18 6.74
CA GLY A 289 -11.13 9.72 5.44
C GLY A 289 -11.69 8.29 5.40
N MET A 290 -11.49 7.48 6.45
CA MET A 290 -11.89 6.07 6.47
C MET A 290 -13.28 5.83 7.08
N THR A 291 -14.00 4.79 6.69
CA THR A 291 -15.24 4.40 7.39
C THR A 291 -14.90 3.57 8.64
N GLU A 292 -15.83 3.47 9.60
CA GLU A 292 -15.63 2.63 10.80
C GLU A 292 -15.35 1.16 10.42
N GLU A 293 -16.10 0.63 9.45
CA GLU A 293 -15.88 -0.69 8.84
C GLU A 293 -14.42 -0.86 8.35
N THR A 294 -13.86 0.16 7.70
CA THR A 294 -12.48 0.12 7.20
C THR A 294 -11.47 0.06 8.35
N LEU A 295 -11.67 0.86 9.40
CA LEU A 295 -10.77 0.90 10.55
C LEU A 295 -10.70 -0.44 11.28
N GLN A 296 -11.81 -1.15 11.38
CA GLN A 296 -11.89 -2.48 12.00
C GLN A 296 -11.03 -3.52 11.27
N HIS A 297 -10.78 -3.32 9.97
CA HIS A 297 -9.99 -4.24 9.16
C HIS A 297 -8.50 -3.94 9.17
N ILE A 298 -8.04 -2.80 9.67
CA ILE A 298 -6.60 -2.50 9.76
C ILE A 298 -5.98 -3.48 10.76
N ALA A 299 -5.12 -4.36 10.27
CA ALA A 299 -4.49 -5.39 11.10
C ALA A 299 -3.09 -4.98 11.57
N GLU A 300 -2.33 -4.27 10.75
CA GLU A 300 -0.95 -3.94 11.03
C GLU A 300 -0.65 -2.47 10.74
N LEU A 301 -0.03 -1.83 11.73
CA LEU A 301 0.25 -0.40 11.68
C LEU A 301 1.66 -0.12 12.17
N ARG A 302 2.36 0.76 11.45
CA ARG A 302 3.64 1.32 11.85
C ARG A 302 3.55 2.84 11.83
N ILE A 303 3.98 3.49 12.91
CA ILE A 303 3.93 4.95 13.04
C ILE A 303 5.29 5.45 13.51
N VAL A 304 5.85 6.44 12.84
CA VAL A 304 7.00 7.21 13.31
C VAL A 304 6.49 8.38 14.15
N LEU A 305 6.97 8.51 15.39
CA LEU A 305 6.58 9.59 16.30
C LEU A 305 7.34 10.86 15.98
N ASP A 306 6.63 11.91 15.56
CA ASP A 306 7.16 13.24 15.27
C ASP A 306 6.53 14.36 16.11
N HIS A 307 7.15 15.55 16.05
CA HIS A 307 6.97 16.65 17.00
C HIS A 307 5.66 17.43 16.88
N ASP A 308 4.96 17.38 15.74
CA ASP A 308 3.94 18.38 15.42
C ASP A 308 2.51 17.93 15.71
N VAL A 309 2.25 17.31 16.87
CA VAL A 309 0.96 16.67 17.12
C VAL A 309 -0.07 17.68 17.67
N PHE A 310 -0.48 18.66 16.86
CA PHE A 310 -1.72 19.42 17.11
C PHE A 310 -2.94 18.59 16.71
N VAL A 311 -3.13 17.46 17.38
CA VAL A 311 -4.22 16.54 17.05
C VAL A 311 -5.32 16.65 18.08
N ASP A 312 -6.56 16.73 17.60
CA ASP A 312 -7.75 16.57 18.41
C ASP A 312 -7.76 15.17 19.05
N LYS A 313 -7.30 15.10 20.30
CA LYS A 313 -7.07 13.86 21.05
C LYS A 313 -8.33 13.01 21.14
N GLN A 314 -9.48 13.64 21.35
CA GLN A 314 -10.76 12.94 21.52
C GLN A 314 -11.22 12.27 20.22
N LYS A 315 -11.06 12.96 19.08
CA LYS A 315 -11.32 12.36 17.77
C LYS A 315 -10.36 11.21 17.48
N LEU A 316 -9.08 11.36 17.80
CA LEU A 316 -8.12 10.29 17.56
C LEU A 316 -8.42 9.05 18.41
N GLN A 317 -8.73 9.24 19.70
CA GLN A 317 -9.03 8.16 20.63
C GLN A 317 -10.27 7.35 20.21
N SER A 318 -11.35 8.01 19.80
CA SER A 318 -12.57 7.31 19.35
C SER A 318 -12.31 6.48 18.08
N ARG A 319 -11.45 6.95 17.18
CA ARG A 319 -11.08 6.23 15.96
C ARG A 319 -10.14 5.06 16.24
N PHE A 320 -9.20 5.21 17.15
CA PHE A 320 -8.32 4.12 17.60
C PHE A 320 -9.11 3.01 18.28
N ALA A 321 -10.17 3.34 19.02
CA ALA A 321 -11.03 2.34 19.67
C ALA A 321 -11.71 1.39 18.67
N LEU A 322 -11.87 1.80 17.41
CA LEU A 322 -12.47 0.98 16.35
C LEU A 322 -11.47 0.00 15.71
N MET A 323 -10.18 0.13 15.97
CA MET A 323 -9.15 -0.72 15.35
C MET A 323 -8.90 -1.99 16.16
N SER A 324 -8.74 -3.10 15.44
CA SER A 324 -8.42 -4.43 15.99
C SER A 324 -7.02 -4.87 15.55
N LEU A 325 -6.00 -4.14 16.00
CA LEU A 325 -4.62 -4.33 15.56
C LEU A 325 -4.04 -5.67 16.02
N LYS A 326 -3.53 -6.46 15.07
CA LYS A 326 -2.69 -7.63 15.33
C LYS A 326 -1.26 -7.22 15.64
N LYS A 327 -0.77 -6.14 15.03
CA LYS A 327 0.59 -5.62 15.24
C LYS A 327 0.60 -4.10 15.19
N LEU A 328 1.21 -3.48 16.20
CA LEU A 328 1.54 -2.07 16.24
C LEU A 328 3.05 -1.90 16.42
N VAL A 329 3.68 -1.15 15.52
CA VAL A 329 5.10 -0.77 15.65
C VAL A 329 5.22 0.74 15.77
N ILE A 330 5.80 1.21 16.87
CA ILE A 330 6.08 2.62 17.08
C ILE A 330 7.58 2.87 16.88
N VAL A 331 7.91 3.76 15.95
CA VAL A 331 9.29 4.18 15.70
C VAL A 331 9.52 5.50 16.44
N ALA A 332 10.34 5.46 17.48
CA ALA A 332 10.67 6.57 18.36
C ALA A 332 12.17 6.93 18.19
N PRO A 333 12.52 7.80 17.23
CA PRO A 333 13.91 8.20 17.00
C PRO A 333 14.48 8.95 18.21
N SER A 334 15.78 8.78 18.51
CA SER A 334 16.44 9.48 19.63
C SER A 334 16.92 10.90 19.32
N ASP A 335 16.92 11.30 18.04
CA ASP A 335 17.57 12.54 17.63
C ASP A 335 16.77 13.79 18.05
N TYR A 336 17.48 14.77 18.64
CA TYR A 336 16.93 16.05 19.09
C TYR A 336 16.44 16.92 17.92
N HIS A 337 16.94 16.68 16.70
CA HIS A 337 16.47 17.35 15.49
C HIS A 337 15.01 17.05 15.16
N PHE A 338 14.45 15.97 15.70
CA PHE A 338 13.04 15.67 15.58
C PHE A 338 12.17 16.41 16.60
N TRP A 339 12.75 16.88 17.72
CA TRP A 339 12.05 17.50 18.85
C TRP A 339 12.46 18.95 19.19
N PRO A 340 12.90 19.81 18.26
CA PRO A 340 13.69 20.99 18.60
C PRO A 340 12.90 22.15 19.22
N ARG A 341 11.54 22.25 19.13
CA ARG A 341 10.83 23.42 19.68
C ARG A 341 10.32 23.26 21.10
N PHE A 342 10.25 22.06 21.66
CA PHE A 342 9.78 21.86 23.03
C PHE A 342 10.90 21.56 24.03
N TRP A 343 12.08 21.10 23.60
CA TRP A 343 13.07 20.47 24.49
C TRP A 343 14.47 21.11 24.47
N ASP A 344 14.57 22.43 24.31
CA ASP A 344 15.84 23.17 24.53
C ASP A 344 16.41 22.99 25.96
N ALA A 345 15.61 22.48 26.88
CA ALA A 345 16.06 21.89 28.14
C ALA A 345 15.53 20.45 28.20
N HIS A 346 16.36 19.48 28.57
CA HIS A 346 15.95 18.09 28.76
C HIS A 346 14.78 18.05 29.76
N PRO A 347 13.52 17.85 29.34
CA PRO A 347 12.46 17.73 30.31
C PRO A 347 12.70 16.43 31.05
N PRO A 348 12.59 16.41 32.39
CA PRO A 348 12.59 15.17 33.13
C PRO A 348 11.48 14.25 32.57
N ALA A 349 11.69 12.94 32.59
CA ALA A 349 10.71 11.96 32.10
C ALA A 349 9.29 12.13 32.70
N ALA A 350 9.18 12.82 33.84
CA ALA A 350 7.93 13.24 34.46
C ALA A 350 7.05 14.11 33.54
N ASP A 351 7.64 14.96 32.70
CA ASP A 351 6.91 15.91 31.85
C ASP A 351 6.16 15.19 30.70
N VAL A 352 6.69 14.06 30.22
CA VAL A 352 6.04 13.24 29.18
C VAL A 352 4.75 12.60 29.70
N ALA A 353 4.70 12.24 30.99
CA ALA A 353 3.50 11.68 31.61
C ALA A 353 2.38 12.70 31.80
N GLU A 354 2.71 13.98 31.99
CA GLU A 354 1.73 15.07 32.07
C GLU A 354 1.12 15.41 30.69
N HIS A 355 1.71 14.91 29.61
CA HIS A 355 1.32 15.21 28.26
C HIS A 355 0.27 14.21 27.73
N ASP A 356 -1.01 14.52 28.00
CA ASP A 356 -2.21 13.76 27.58
C ASP A 356 -2.28 13.35 26.09
N TRP A 357 -1.46 13.93 25.21
CA TRP A 357 -1.51 13.65 23.77
C TRP A 357 -1.06 12.22 23.42
N MET A 358 -0.30 11.57 24.31
CA MET A 358 0.14 10.18 24.14
C MET A 358 -0.92 9.15 24.56
N ASN A 359 -1.95 9.55 25.32
CA ASN A 359 -2.97 8.64 25.84
C ASN A 359 -3.70 7.84 24.74
N PRO A 360 -4.07 8.43 23.58
CA PRO A 360 -4.62 7.66 22.48
C PRO A 360 -3.66 6.56 21.99
N LEU A 361 -2.36 6.87 21.82
CA LEU A 361 -1.37 5.89 21.38
C LEU A 361 -1.14 4.80 22.42
N LEU A 362 -1.06 5.14 23.71
CA LEU A 362 -0.96 4.17 24.79
C LEU A 362 -2.18 3.23 24.79
N SER A 363 -3.39 3.79 24.63
CA SER A 363 -4.63 3.02 24.54
C SER A 363 -4.63 2.06 23.34
N LEU A 364 -4.14 2.52 22.19
CA LEU A 364 -3.98 1.69 20.98
C LEU A 364 -2.95 0.58 21.20
N ALA A 365 -1.82 0.88 21.84
CA ALA A 365 -0.76 -0.06 22.14
C ALA A 365 -1.20 -1.15 23.12
N LYS A 366 -1.95 -0.80 24.17
CA LYS A 366 -2.54 -1.78 25.12
C LYS A 366 -3.50 -2.76 24.44
N ARG A 367 -4.24 -2.33 23.42
CA ARG A 367 -5.18 -3.19 22.67
C ARG A 367 -4.52 -4.03 21.57
N ALA A 368 -3.35 -3.62 21.08
CA ALA A 368 -2.68 -4.34 20.00
C ALA A 368 -2.20 -5.70 20.50
N LYS A 369 -2.45 -6.77 19.74
CA LYS A 369 -1.99 -8.12 20.12
C LYS A 369 -0.47 -8.22 20.24
N ASN A 370 0.25 -7.53 19.35
CA ASN A 370 1.70 -7.41 19.40
C ASN A 370 2.08 -5.93 19.34
N PHE A 371 2.86 -5.47 20.32
CA PHE A 371 3.37 -4.11 20.39
C PHE A 371 4.90 -4.12 20.36
N GLU A 372 5.48 -3.31 19.47
CA GLU A 372 6.92 -3.18 19.29
C GLU A 372 7.30 -1.70 19.26
N VAL A 373 8.40 -1.35 19.94
CA VAL A 373 9.02 -0.03 19.85
C VAL A 373 10.38 -0.15 19.21
N GLN A 374 10.65 0.68 18.20
CA GLN A 374 11.94 0.79 17.52
C GLN A 374 12.56 2.17 17.77
N GLY A 375 13.89 2.24 17.87
CA GLY A 375 14.61 3.47 18.20
C GLY A 375 14.82 3.66 19.72
N LYS A 376 15.66 4.64 20.10
CA LYS A 376 16.03 4.89 21.51
C LYS A 376 15.41 6.16 22.10
N GLY A 377 14.46 6.77 21.40
CA GLY A 377 13.77 7.99 21.81
C GLY A 377 13.02 7.85 23.14
N MET A 378 12.91 8.97 23.86
CA MET A 378 12.26 9.01 25.18
C MET A 378 10.79 8.61 25.13
N ALA A 379 10.04 9.04 24.11
CA ALA A 379 8.63 8.68 23.94
C ALA A 379 8.42 7.15 23.81
N GLY A 380 9.33 6.47 23.12
CA GLY A 380 9.31 5.01 23.01
C GLY A 380 9.56 4.32 24.35
N LYS A 381 10.56 4.79 25.11
CA LYS A 381 10.85 4.28 26.47
C LYS A 381 9.68 4.50 27.42
N TRP A 382 9.06 5.67 27.35
CA TRP A 382 7.88 6.00 28.15
C TRP A 382 6.70 5.06 27.83
N LEU A 383 6.39 4.85 26.54
CA LEU A 383 5.33 3.92 26.13
C LEU A 383 5.55 2.51 26.65
N LEU A 384 6.80 2.01 26.56
CA LEU A 384 7.15 0.70 27.09
C LEU A 384 6.95 0.62 28.61
N GLY A 385 7.37 1.65 29.34
CA GLY A 385 7.18 1.73 30.79
C GLY A 385 5.70 1.68 31.19
N MET A 386 4.87 2.49 30.55
CA MET A 386 3.42 2.54 30.84
C MET A 386 2.68 1.25 30.50
N ILE A 387 3.11 0.53 29.46
CA ILE A 387 2.50 -0.76 29.09
C ILE A 387 2.89 -1.86 30.08
N GLU A 388 4.16 -1.87 30.50
CA GLU A 388 4.65 -2.81 31.50
C GLU A 388 3.97 -2.59 32.86
N GLU A 389 3.80 -1.34 33.28
CA GLU A 389 3.07 -0.98 34.50
C GLU A 389 1.63 -1.49 34.45
N SER A 390 0.90 -1.22 33.36
CA SER A 390 -0.49 -1.70 33.25
C SER A 390 -0.64 -3.20 33.09
N ARG A 391 0.40 -3.92 32.65
CA ARG A 391 0.40 -5.40 32.70
C ARG A 391 0.52 -5.90 34.13
N LYS A 392 1.41 -5.31 34.92
CA LYS A 392 1.57 -5.64 36.35
C LYS A 392 0.32 -5.33 37.15
N GLU A 393 -0.35 -4.21 36.87
CA GLU A 393 -1.64 -3.87 37.49
C GLU A 393 -2.72 -4.91 37.16
N GLY A 394 -2.73 -5.45 35.94
CA GLY A 394 -3.67 -6.51 35.54
C GLY A 394 -3.37 -7.84 36.22
N GLU A 395 -2.10 -8.25 36.27
CA GLU A 395 -1.66 -9.48 36.94
C GLU A 395 -1.96 -9.42 38.45
N ALA A 396 -1.72 -8.29 39.11
CA ALA A 396 -2.03 -8.11 40.53
C ALA A 396 -3.54 -8.18 40.82
N ALA A 397 -4.39 -7.67 39.92
CA ALA A 397 -5.83 -7.75 40.07
C ALA A 397 -6.38 -9.18 39.88
N GLU A 398 -5.81 -9.95 38.96
CA GLU A 398 -6.16 -11.38 38.77
C GLU A 398 -5.75 -12.23 39.99
N GLU A 399 -4.59 -11.94 40.60
CA GLU A 399 -4.15 -12.62 41.84
C GLU A 399 -5.06 -12.31 43.05
N GLU A 400 -5.62 -11.09 43.15
CA GLU A 400 -6.58 -10.74 44.20
C GLU A 400 -7.94 -11.44 44.01
N GLU A 401 -8.42 -11.59 42.77
CA GLU A 401 -9.71 -12.24 42.48
C GLU A 401 -9.66 -13.76 42.72
N ASP A 402 -8.55 -14.42 42.37
CA ASP A 402 -8.36 -15.86 42.64
C ASP A 402 -8.13 -16.18 44.14
N GLY A 403 -7.78 -15.17 44.94
CA GLY A 403 -7.55 -15.30 46.38
C GLY A 403 -8.83 -15.40 47.23
N GLU A 404 -9.94 -14.80 46.79
CA GLU A 404 -11.16 -14.69 47.59
C GLU A 404 -12.13 -15.89 47.46
N ASP A 405 -12.00 -16.72 46.42
CA ASP A 405 -12.89 -17.87 46.18
C ASP A 405 -12.40 -19.20 46.80
N SER A 406 -11.33 -19.17 47.60
CA SER A 406 -10.87 -20.33 48.39
C SER A 406 -11.60 -20.45 49.75
N ILE A 407 -12.92 -20.28 49.76
CA ILE A 407 -13.74 -20.72 50.90
C ILE A 407 -13.76 -22.25 50.89
N GLY A 408 -12.97 -22.85 51.77
CA GLY A 408 -12.91 -24.29 51.99
C GLY A 408 -14.31 -24.87 52.28
N PRO A 409 -14.59 -26.12 51.87
CA PRO A 409 -15.86 -26.78 52.12
C PRO A 409 -15.92 -27.26 53.58
N GLU A 410 -16.01 -26.35 54.52
CA GLU A 410 -16.34 -26.66 55.91
C GLU A 410 -17.63 -25.94 56.30
N ASP A 411 -18.59 -26.73 56.79
CA ASP A 411 -19.85 -26.33 57.44
C ASP A 411 -21.06 -25.92 56.58
N ILE A 412 -21.48 -26.80 55.66
CA ILE A 412 -22.93 -26.94 55.38
C ILE A 412 -23.49 -28.03 56.29
N ALA A 413 -23.93 -27.63 57.49
CA ALA A 413 -24.69 -28.50 58.38
C ALA A 413 -26.06 -28.84 57.76
N VAL A 414 -26.21 -30.11 57.37
CA VAL A 414 -27.47 -30.70 56.92
C VAL A 414 -28.43 -30.78 58.10
N VAL A 415 -29.39 -29.84 58.19
CA VAL A 415 -30.52 -29.93 59.12
C VAL A 415 -31.60 -30.82 58.50
N ALA A 416 -31.67 -32.07 58.97
CA ALA A 416 -32.76 -32.98 58.65
C ALA A 416 -34.04 -32.58 59.43
N GLY A 417 -35.13 -32.32 58.69
CA GLY A 417 -36.46 -32.16 59.27
C GLY A 417 -37.12 -33.52 59.56
N PRO A 418 -38.03 -33.61 60.56
CA PRO A 418 -38.67 -34.87 60.91
C PRO A 418 -39.85 -35.20 59.98
N SER A 419 -39.94 -36.48 59.60
CA SER A 419 -41.05 -37.07 58.86
C SER A 419 -42.36 -37.05 59.65
N ILE A 420 -43.46 -36.79 58.96
CA ILE A 420 -44.85 -37.13 59.39
C ILE A 420 -45.32 -38.30 58.54
#